data_AF-A0A419SS98-F1
#
_entry.id   AF-A0A419SS98-F1
#
_cell.length_a   1.000
_cell.length_b   1.000
_cell.length_c   1.000
_cell.angle_alpha   90.00
_cell.angle_beta   90.00
_cell.angle_gamma   90.00
#
_symmetry.space_group_name_H-M   'P 1'
#
loop_
_entity.id
_entity.type
_entity.pdbx_description
1 polymer ?
#
loop_
_entity_poly.entity_id
_entity_poly.type
_entity_poly.pdbx_seq_one_letter_code
_entity_poly.pdbx_strand_id
1 'polypeptide(L)'
;MAIIVKKLVKNAYFLYKMELVAGRNGMNNLVQWVHIIEDDAVSPFLHGYELVFTAGILNKSNHWLLDFAKKLNQSGVSAFVVNLGPHTREIPKEVAAYCDEVNMPLFTIPWETRMVDMTRDFCRRIMQNDNVENTMATTIKNIIFNVGDLESQILQMERYGYKRSDTFCFISLLIEKKDVTEYEEYMDRFTIYAEKTARKIHELFISFTYKENLVFVLVAYTDEEIDDFVKDFFESVKTEKSESLIHMGISSNQPGIYNQEQNFERSFSAMEMAQKQNENVLYYDKLSIYKILYAVKERSVLRSFYNDSIGLLEKYDRENKTDLVSLLKTYLENNGSLQLVSEKMYIHRNTVTNQLKRIETITGFNPLELEDKVKLYLGFYIHDII
;
A
#
# COMPACT_ATOMS: atom_id res chain seq x y z
N MET A 1 -10.30 0.62 -7.82
CA MET A 1 -11.64 0.00 -7.93
C MET A 1 -11.77 -0.73 -9.26
N ALA A 2 -11.73 -2.05 -9.21
CA ALA A 2 -11.65 -2.90 -10.39
C ALA A 2 -12.19 -4.30 -10.08
N ILE A 3 -12.68 -5.00 -11.09
CA ILE A 3 -13.14 -6.39 -10.98
C ILE A 3 -12.24 -7.30 -11.81
N ILE A 4 -11.83 -8.46 -11.29
CA ILE A 4 -11.02 -9.40 -12.07
C ILE A 4 -11.81 -9.94 -13.29
N VAL A 5 -11.13 -10.11 -14.43
CA VAL A 5 -11.75 -10.62 -15.68
C VAL A 5 -12.59 -11.87 -15.41
N LYS A 6 -12.05 -12.85 -14.67
CA LYS A 6 -12.74 -14.09 -14.30
C LYS A 6 -14.09 -13.89 -13.62
N LYS A 7 -14.19 -12.88 -12.73
CA LYS A 7 -15.43 -12.57 -12.01
C LYS A 7 -16.39 -11.79 -12.91
N LEU A 8 -15.87 -10.88 -13.74
CA LEU A 8 -16.68 -10.10 -14.67
C LEU A 8 -17.39 -10.97 -15.70
N VAL A 9 -16.64 -11.86 -16.36
CA VAL A 9 -17.17 -12.76 -17.40
C VAL A 9 -17.91 -13.98 -16.83
N LYS A 10 -18.15 -14.02 -15.52
CA LYS A 10 -18.93 -15.10 -14.90
C LYS A 10 -20.32 -15.15 -15.55
N ASN A 11 -20.69 -16.33 -16.02
CA ASN A 11 -21.92 -16.60 -16.78
C ASN A 11 -22.00 -15.97 -18.19
N ALA A 12 -20.97 -15.29 -18.66
CA ALA A 12 -20.98 -14.65 -19.99
C ALA A 12 -21.09 -15.67 -21.13
N TYR A 13 -20.55 -16.88 -20.94
CA TYR A 13 -20.78 -17.99 -21.87
C TYR A 13 -22.27 -18.34 -22.03
N PHE A 14 -23.01 -18.43 -20.92
CA PHE A 14 -24.42 -18.80 -20.96
C PHE A 14 -25.32 -17.69 -21.50
N LEU A 15 -25.02 -16.43 -21.14
CA LEU A 15 -25.83 -15.27 -21.52
C LEU A 15 -25.53 -14.76 -22.94
N TYR A 16 -24.27 -14.84 -23.35
CA TYR A 16 -23.76 -14.14 -24.54
C TYR A 16 -22.93 -15.03 -25.46
N LYS A 17 -22.80 -16.33 -25.16
CA LYS A 17 -21.93 -17.26 -25.90
C LYS A 17 -20.49 -16.74 -26.00
N MET A 18 -20.05 -16.01 -24.97
CA MET A 18 -18.70 -15.49 -24.88
C MET A 18 -17.71 -16.62 -24.53
N GLU A 19 -16.74 -16.85 -25.41
CA GLU A 19 -15.76 -17.94 -25.30
C GLU A 19 -14.35 -17.39 -25.16
N LEU A 20 -13.55 -17.98 -24.27
CA LEU A 20 -12.13 -17.65 -24.13
C LEU A 20 -11.33 -18.39 -25.21
N VAL A 21 -10.61 -17.65 -26.03
CA VAL A 21 -9.79 -18.18 -27.13
C VAL A 21 -8.32 -18.32 -26.73
N ALA A 22 -7.77 -17.33 -26.02
CA ALA A 22 -6.36 -17.29 -25.61
C ALA A 22 -6.16 -16.43 -24.36
N GLY A 23 -4.96 -16.44 -23.78
CA GLY A 23 -4.55 -15.58 -22.68
C GLY A 23 -5.08 -16.02 -21.32
N ARG A 24 -5.25 -17.34 -21.10
CA ARG A 24 -5.91 -17.91 -19.90
C ARG A 24 -5.25 -17.49 -18.57
N ASN A 25 -3.94 -17.24 -18.57
CA ASN A 25 -3.22 -16.80 -17.37
C ASN A 25 -3.56 -15.34 -16.97
N GLY A 26 -4.10 -14.54 -17.88
CA GLY A 26 -4.54 -13.17 -17.62
C GLY A 26 -5.92 -13.04 -16.99
N MET A 27 -6.57 -14.13 -16.60
CA MET A 27 -7.93 -14.11 -16.06
C MET A 27 -8.05 -13.37 -14.70
N ASN A 28 -6.92 -13.07 -14.06
CA ASN A 28 -6.83 -12.25 -12.85
C ASN A 28 -6.50 -10.78 -13.13
N ASN A 29 -6.45 -10.36 -14.41
CA ASN A 29 -6.30 -8.94 -14.77
C ASN A 29 -7.50 -8.14 -14.24
N LEU A 30 -7.25 -6.91 -13.83
CA LEU A 30 -8.24 -6.02 -13.22
C LEU A 30 -8.95 -5.19 -14.28
N VAL A 31 -10.28 -5.21 -14.31
CA VAL A 31 -11.09 -4.43 -15.24
C VAL A 31 -11.76 -3.28 -14.50
N GLN A 32 -11.48 -2.05 -14.90
CA GLN A 32 -12.09 -0.83 -14.35
C GLN A 32 -13.19 -0.28 -15.25
N TRP A 33 -13.13 -0.56 -16.54
CA TRP A 33 -14.09 -0.01 -17.50
C TRP A 33 -14.28 -0.93 -18.70
N VAL A 34 -15.35 -0.70 -19.45
CA VAL A 34 -15.64 -1.40 -20.69
C VAL A 34 -15.75 -0.38 -21.82
N HIS A 35 -15.05 -0.61 -22.92
CA HIS A 35 -15.03 0.30 -24.06
C HIS A 35 -15.23 -0.46 -25.37
N ILE A 36 -15.84 0.19 -26.37
CA ILE A 36 -15.98 -0.35 -27.73
C ILE A 36 -15.07 0.48 -28.63
N ILE A 37 -14.12 -0.18 -29.29
CA ILE A 37 -13.14 0.45 -30.18
C ILE A 37 -13.18 -0.26 -31.53
N GLU A 38 -13.42 0.50 -32.59
CA GLU A 38 -13.40 0.00 -33.98
C GLU A 38 -12.20 0.50 -34.77
N ASP A 39 -11.54 1.56 -34.30
CA ASP A 39 -10.39 2.21 -34.95
C ASP A 39 -9.16 2.12 -34.04
N ASP A 40 -8.06 1.59 -34.57
CA ASP A 40 -6.83 1.40 -33.82
C ASP A 40 -6.12 2.73 -33.49
N ALA A 41 -6.48 3.83 -34.18
CA ALA A 41 -6.05 5.18 -33.87
C ALA A 41 -6.51 5.69 -32.50
N VAL A 42 -7.53 5.04 -31.90
CA VAL A 42 -8.09 5.43 -30.59
C VAL A 42 -7.38 4.73 -29.42
N SER A 43 -6.59 3.68 -29.70
CA SER A 43 -5.85 2.92 -28.68
C SER A 43 -4.94 3.75 -27.76
N PRO A 44 -4.32 4.88 -28.20
CA PRO A 44 -3.54 5.76 -27.32
C PRO A 44 -4.35 6.54 -26.28
N PHE A 45 -5.69 6.60 -26.40
CA PHE A 45 -6.57 7.29 -25.44
C PHE A 45 -7.12 6.36 -24.36
N LEU A 46 -6.62 5.12 -24.29
CA LEU A 46 -6.93 4.19 -23.23
C LEU A 46 -6.12 4.55 -21.99
N HIS A 47 -6.75 4.45 -20.82
CA HIS A 47 -6.15 4.69 -19.51
C HIS A 47 -5.57 3.41 -18.89
N GLY A 48 -5.78 2.26 -19.53
CA GLY A 48 -5.41 0.96 -19.02
C GLY A 48 -6.52 0.34 -18.18
N TYR A 49 -6.42 -0.97 -17.93
CA TYR A 49 -7.40 -1.75 -17.19
C TYR A 49 -8.80 -1.80 -17.82
N GLU A 50 -8.95 -1.49 -19.11
CA GLU A 50 -10.23 -1.67 -19.81
C GLU A 50 -10.43 -3.10 -20.31
N LEU A 51 -11.71 -3.47 -20.49
CA LEU A 51 -12.11 -4.57 -21.35
C LEU A 51 -12.64 -3.98 -22.66
N VAL A 52 -11.92 -4.25 -23.75
CA VAL A 52 -12.20 -3.64 -25.06
C VAL A 52 -13.01 -4.59 -25.93
N PHE A 53 -14.05 -4.09 -26.58
CA PHE A 53 -14.82 -4.79 -27.61
C PHE A 53 -14.48 -4.23 -28.99
N THR A 54 -14.43 -5.09 -30.00
CA THR A 54 -14.40 -4.68 -31.41
C THR A 54 -15.21 -5.63 -32.28
N ALA A 55 -15.82 -5.10 -33.33
CA ALA A 55 -16.35 -5.87 -34.45
C ALA A 55 -15.40 -5.87 -35.67
N GLY A 56 -14.34 -5.06 -35.64
CA GLY A 56 -13.36 -4.96 -36.71
C GLY A 56 -13.91 -4.32 -37.98
N ILE A 57 -14.94 -3.46 -37.87
CA ILE A 57 -15.69 -2.93 -39.02
C ILE A 57 -14.84 -1.97 -39.86
N LEU A 58 -13.94 -1.21 -39.22
CA LEU A 58 -13.16 -0.15 -39.88
C LEU A 58 -11.80 -0.62 -40.43
N ASN A 59 -11.42 -1.89 -40.24
CA ASN A 59 -10.08 -2.37 -40.55
C ASN A 59 -10.00 -3.19 -41.84
N LYS A 60 -9.02 -2.84 -42.69
CA LYS A 60 -8.95 -3.25 -44.11
C LYS A 60 -7.72 -4.10 -44.49
N SER A 61 -6.81 -4.40 -43.57
CA SER A 61 -5.58 -5.19 -43.84
C SER A 61 -5.68 -6.59 -43.22
N ASN A 62 -4.91 -7.57 -43.73
CA ASN A 62 -4.98 -8.95 -43.21
C ASN A 62 -4.34 -9.14 -41.82
N HIS A 63 -3.46 -8.24 -41.37
CA HIS A 63 -2.75 -8.33 -40.08
C HIS A 63 -3.24 -7.34 -39.03
N TRP A 64 -4.33 -6.61 -39.31
CA TRP A 64 -4.81 -5.52 -38.45
C TRP A 64 -5.07 -5.99 -37.01
N LEU A 65 -5.63 -7.19 -36.84
CA LEU A 65 -6.05 -7.68 -35.51
C LEU A 65 -4.84 -7.97 -34.62
N LEU A 66 -3.71 -8.41 -35.20
CA LEU A 66 -2.47 -8.61 -34.47
C LEU A 66 -1.85 -7.27 -34.06
N ASP A 67 -1.81 -6.30 -34.98
CA ASP A 67 -1.29 -4.97 -34.68
C ASP A 67 -2.16 -4.24 -33.65
N PHE A 68 -3.49 -4.42 -33.74
CA PHE A 68 -4.43 -3.92 -32.75
C PHE A 68 -4.22 -4.56 -31.38
N ALA A 69 -4.10 -5.89 -31.30
CA ALA A 69 -3.82 -6.59 -30.04
C ALA A 69 -2.51 -6.11 -29.39
N LYS A 70 -1.45 -5.85 -30.20
CA LYS A 70 -0.19 -5.29 -29.71
C LYS A 70 -0.37 -3.89 -29.12
N LYS A 71 -1.13 -3.02 -29.79
CA LYS A 71 -1.43 -1.66 -29.30
C LYS A 71 -2.26 -1.70 -28.01
N LEU A 72 -3.28 -2.56 -27.93
CA LEU A 72 -4.08 -2.71 -26.71
C LEU A 72 -3.21 -3.17 -25.52
N ASN A 73 -2.32 -4.14 -25.74
CA ASN A 73 -1.40 -4.59 -24.70
C ASN A 73 -0.43 -3.47 -24.26
N GLN A 74 0.07 -2.65 -25.19
CA GLN A 74 0.90 -1.48 -24.87
C GLN A 74 0.14 -0.43 -24.04
N SER A 75 -1.16 -0.28 -24.27
CA SER A 75 -2.02 0.62 -23.47
C SER A 75 -2.49 0.01 -22.14
N GLY A 76 -2.05 -1.19 -21.77
CA GLY A 76 -2.41 -1.82 -20.48
C GLY A 76 -3.83 -2.38 -20.41
N VAL A 77 -4.43 -2.75 -21.56
CA VAL A 77 -5.77 -3.35 -21.62
C VAL A 77 -5.82 -4.69 -20.91
N SER A 78 -6.86 -4.90 -20.12
CA SER A 78 -6.99 -6.08 -19.26
C SER A 78 -7.55 -7.31 -19.97
N ALA A 79 -8.42 -7.10 -20.96
CA ALA A 79 -8.96 -8.15 -21.81
C ALA A 79 -9.55 -7.56 -23.09
N PHE A 80 -9.63 -8.36 -24.14
CA PHE A 80 -10.15 -7.92 -25.43
C PHE A 80 -11.14 -8.94 -26.00
N VAL A 81 -12.24 -8.45 -26.59
CA VAL A 81 -13.37 -9.23 -27.09
C VAL A 81 -13.62 -8.90 -28.56
N VAL A 82 -13.63 -9.95 -29.39
CA VAL A 82 -13.91 -9.84 -30.82
C VAL A 82 -15.32 -10.36 -31.11
N ASN A 83 -16.11 -9.53 -31.78
CA ASN A 83 -17.39 -9.97 -32.33
C ASN A 83 -17.18 -10.66 -33.68
N LEU A 84 -17.40 -11.97 -33.72
CA LEU A 84 -17.22 -12.78 -34.93
C LEU A 84 -18.41 -12.59 -35.86
N GLY A 85 -18.16 -12.12 -37.07
CA GLY A 85 -19.21 -11.76 -38.03
C GLY A 85 -18.68 -11.58 -39.45
N PRO A 86 -19.35 -10.75 -40.27
CA PRO A 86 -19.00 -10.59 -41.69
C PRO A 86 -17.57 -10.10 -41.93
N HIS A 87 -17.03 -9.29 -41.01
CA HIS A 87 -15.72 -8.65 -41.12
C HIS A 87 -14.59 -9.48 -40.51
N THR A 88 -14.87 -10.23 -39.43
CA THR A 88 -13.92 -11.12 -38.76
C THR A 88 -14.57 -12.47 -38.54
N ARG A 89 -14.26 -13.46 -39.39
CA ARG A 89 -14.90 -14.78 -39.34
C ARG A 89 -14.30 -15.71 -38.30
N GLU A 90 -12.99 -15.64 -38.13
CA GLU A 90 -12.23 -16.44 -37.18
C GLU A 90 -11.04 -15.62 -36.66
N ILE A 91 -10.53 -16.03 -35.50
CA ILE A 91 -9.34 -15.43 -34.92
C ILE A 91 -8.09 -16.06 -35.57
N PRO A 92 -7.21 -15.27 -36.22
CA PRO A 92 -5.96 -15.79 -36.74
C PRO A 92 -5.08 -16.38 -35.63
N LYS A 93 -4.43 -17.51 -35.90
CA LYS A 93 -3.58 -18.21 -34.91
C LYS A 93 -2.46 -17.33 -34.34
N GLU A 94 -1.94 -16.41 -35.15
CA GLU A 94 -0.91 -15.45 -34.73
C GLU A 94 -1.39 -14.50 -33.63
N VAL A 95 -2.67 -14.11 -33.64
CA VAL A 95 -3.27 -13.25 -32.60
C VAL A 95 -3.44 -14.04 -31.30
N ALA A 96 -3.97 -15.26 -31.39
CA ALA A 96 -4.14 -16.13 -30.22
C ALA A 96 -2.78 -16.43 -29.55
N ALA A 97 -1.76 -16.77 -30.34
CA ALA A 97 -0.41 -17.03 -29.85
C ALA A 97 0.20 -15.81 -29.14
N TYR A 98 0.02 -14.60 -29.69
CA TYR A 98 0.46 -13.36 -29.06
C TYR A 98 -0.25 -13.10 -27.73
N CYS A 99 -1.58 -13.30 -27.68
CA CYS A 99 -2.36 -13.14 -26.45
C CYS A 99 -1.94 -14.12 -25.35
N ASP A 100 -1.58 -15.36 -25.71
CA ASP A 100 -1.00 -16.33 -24.76
C ASP A 100 0.38 -15.89 -24.27
N GLU A 101 1.26 -15.41 -25.17
CA GLU A 101 2.60 -14.92 -24.83
C GLU A 101 2.56 -13.79 -23.80
N VAL A 102 1.66 -12.82 -23.99
CA VAL A 102 1.54 -11.64 -23.14
C VAL A 102 0.52 -11.81 -22.00
N ASN A 103 -0.09 -13.00 -21.88
CA ASN A 103 -1.14 -13.30 -20.91
C ASN A 103 -2.32 -12.29 -20.96
N MET A 104 -2.74 -11.86 -22.15
CA MET A 104 -3.90 -10.98 -22.34
C MET A 104 -5.12 -11.81 -22.77
N PRO A 105 -6.19 -11.92 -21.94
CA PRO A 105 -7.38 -12.70 -22.28
C PRO A 105 -8.05 -12.19 -23.56
N LEU A 106 -8.20 -13.11 -24.52
CA LEU A 106 -8.90 -12.89 -25.77
C LEU A 106 -10.19 -13.68 -25.78
N PHE A 107 -11.32 -13.01 -26.00
CA PHE A 107 -12.63 -13.63 -26.09
C PHE A 107 -13.29 -13.41 -27.45
N THR A 108 -14.21 -14.30 -27.79
CA THR A 108 -15.08 -14.15 -28.96
C THR A 108 -16.54 -14.17 -28.56
N ILE A 109 -17.37 -13.41 -29.28
CA ILE A 109 -18.83 -13.45 -29.19
C ILE A 109 -19.43 -13.62 -30.60
N PRO A 110 -20.59 -14.29 -30.75
CA PRO A 110 -21.29 -14.38 -32.03
C PRO A 110 -21.86 -13.04 -32.53
N TRP A 111 -21.98 -12.87 -33.84
CA TRP A 111 -22.50 -11.67 -34.51
C TRP A 111 -23.84 -11.18 -33.99
N GLU A 112 -24.75 -12.11 -33.71
CA GLU A 112 -26.09 -11.83 -33.18
C GLU A 112 -26.08 -11.26 -31.75
N THR A 113 -24.94 -11.35 -31.07
CA THR A 113 -24.77 -10.85 -29.71
C THR A 113 -24.69 -9.33 -29.72
N ARG A 114 -25.63 -8.70 -29.02
CA ARG A 114 -25.68 -7.25 -28.91
C ARG A 114 -24.65 -6.77 -27.89
N MET A 115 -23.54 -6.21 -28.37
CA MET A 115 -22.49 -5.66 -27.51
C MET A 115 -23.04 -4.66 -26.49
N VAL A 116 -24.07 -3.87 -26.83
CA VAL A 116 -24.71 -2.92 -25.89
C VAL A 116 -25.30 -3.59 -24.64
N ASP A 117 -25.83 -4.81 -24.77
CA ASP A 117 -26.40 -5.54 -23.63
C ASP A 117 -25.29 -6.06 -22.71
N MET A 118 -24.16 -6.48 -23.31
CA MET A 118 -22.96 -6.88 -22.57
C MET A 118 -22.29 -5.70 -21.89
N THR A 119 -22.06 -4.60 -22.60
CA THR A 119 -21.41 -3.42 -22.03
C THR A 119 -22.24 -2.87 -20.87
N ARG A 120 -23.58 -2.83 -20.99
CA ARG A 120 -24.45 -2.42 -19.89
C ARG A 120 -24.37 -3.36 -18.68
N ASP A 121 -24.43 -4.68 -18.90
CA ASP A 121 -24.33 -5.64 -17.79
C ASP A 121 -22.95 -5.57 -17.11
N PHE A 122 -21.87 -5.54 -17.89
CA PHE A 122 -20.51 -5.48 -17.36
C PHE A 122 -20.24 -4.16 -16.63
N CYS A 123 -20.59 -3.01 -17.21
CA CYS A 123 -20.49 -1.71 -16.51
C CYS A 123 -21.31 -1.72 -15.22
N ARG A 124 -22.53 -2.25 -15.23
CA ARG A 124 -23.35 -2.36 -14.00
C ARG A 124 -22.66 -3.21 -12.93
N ARG A 125 -22.05 -4.35 -13.29
CA ARG A 125 -21.33 -5.22 -12.35
C ARG A 125 -20.08 -4.56 -11.80
N ILE A 126 -19.33 -3.84 -12.64
CA ILE A 126 -18.17 -3.03 -12.23
C ILE A 126 -18.62 -1.99 -11.21
N MET A 127 -19.60 -1.14 -11.58
CA MET A 127 -20.13 -0.09 -10.69
C MET A 127 -20.73 -0.64 -9.38
N GLN A 128 -21.36 -1.81 -9.41
CA GLN A 128 -21.85 -2.47 -8.20
C GLN A 128 -20.70 -2.90 -7.28
N ASN A 129 -19.64 -3.48 -7.84
CA ASN A 129 -18.45 -3.84 -7.07
C ASN A 129 -17.82 -2.58 -6.44
N ASP A 130 -17.78 -1.49 -7.19
CA ASP A 130 -17.28 -0.20 -6.68
C ASP A 130 -18.16 0.33 -5.55
N ASN A 131 -19.49 0.31 -5.71
CA ASN A 131 -20.39 0.74 -4.63
C ASN A 131 -20.18 -0.04 -3.33
N VAL A 132 -19.91 -1.36 -3.41
CA VAL A 132 -19.60 -2.17 -2.23
C VAL A 132 -18.30 -1.72 -1.56
N GLU A 133 -17.23 -1.55 -2.33
CA GLU A 133 -15.93 -1.10 -1.83
C GLU A 133 -16.00 0.29 -1.16
N ASN A 134 -16.64 1.26 -1.81
CA ASN A 134 -16.86 2.59 -1.25
C ASN A 134 -17.72 2.54 0.03
N THR A 135 -18.73 1.67 0.05
CA THR A 135 -19.58 1.46 1.22
C THR A 135 -18.76 0.90 2.37
N MET A 136 -17.92 -0.12 2.15
CA MET A 136 -17.05 -0.71 3.18
C MET A 136 -15.99 0.26 3.67
N ALA A 137 -15.38 1.04 2.78
CA ALA A 137 -14.45 2.11 3.12
C ALA A 137 -15.12 3.14 4.05
N THR A 138 -16.35 3.55 3.74
CA THR A 138 -17.11 4.47 4.58
C THR A 138 -17.49 3.85 5.92
N THR A 139 -17.91 2.59 5.91
CA THR A 139 -18.30 1.87 7.14
C THR A 139 -17.12 1.70 8.09
N ILE A 140 -15.95 1.24 7.60
CA ILE A 140 -14.78 1.08 8.46
C ILE A 140 -14.27 2.43 8.97
N LYS A 141 -14.33 3.50 8.15
CA LYS A 141 -14.03 4.87 8.60
C LYS A 141 -14.94 5.29 9.76
N ASN A 142 -16.24 5.01 9.65
CA ASN A 142 -17.18 5.34 10.72
C ASN A 142 -16.88 4.57 12.02
N ILE A 143 -16.44 3.31 11.91
CA ILE A 143 -15.99 2.51 13.07
C ILE A 143 -14.71 3.10 13.68
N ILE A 144 -13.72 3.45 12.86
CA ILE A 144 -12.44 4.03 13.31
C ILE A 144 -12.65 5.37 14.00
N PHE A 145 -13.52 6.23 13.45
CA PHE A 145 -13.74 7.58 13.96
C PHE A 145 -14.95 7.71 14.89
N ASN A 146 -15.53 6.59 15.32
CA ASN A 146 -16.69 6.53 16.22
C ASN A 146 -17.87 7.40 15.74
N VAL A 147 -18.18 7.38 14.43
CA VAL A 147 -19.22 8.20 13.81
C VAL A 147 -20.50 7.38 13.62
N GLY A 148 -21.58 7.69 14.34
CA GLY A 148 -22.87 7.01 14.17
C GLY A 148 -23.00 5.74 15.05
N ASP A 149 -23.96 4.87 14.71
CA ASP A 149 -24.24 3.65 15.48
C ASP A 149 -23.33 2.48 15.06
N LEU A 150 -22.53 1.99 16.01
CA LEU A 150 -21.54 0.94 15.79
C LEU A 150 -22.19 -0.39 15.37
N GLU A 151 -23.31 -0.78 15.97
CA GLU A 151 -23.97 -2.05 15.65
C GLU A 151 -24.55 -2.04 14.24
N SER A 152 -25.12 -0.92 13.79
CA SER A 152 -25.58 -0.74 12.41
C SER A 152 -24.43 -0.85 11.41
N GLN A 153 -23.25 -0.34 11.74
CA GLN A 153 -22.05 -0.46 10.91
C GLN A 153 -21.55 -1.89 10.82
N ILE A 154 -21.48 -2.58 11.96
CA ILE A 154 -21.08 -3.99 12.01
C ILE A 154 -22.06 -4.84 11.19
N LEU A 155 -23.38 -4.66 11.35
CA LEU A 155 -24.38 -5.38 10.56
C LEU A 155 -24.25 -5.10 9.06
N GLN A 156 -23.87 -3.88 8.69
CA GLN A 156 -23.60 -3.53 7.29
C GLN A 156 -22.38 -4.26 6.75
N MET A 157 -21.30 -4.39 7.53
CA MET A 157 -20.13 -5.19 7.15
C MET A 157 -20.45 -6.69 7.05
N GLU A 158 -21.25 -7.24 7.97
CA GLU A 158 -21.69 -8.64 7.96
C GLU A 158 -22.44 -9.02 6.66
N ARG A 159 -23.24 -8.09 6.11
CA ARG A 159 -23.94 -8.30 4.82
C ARG A 159 -22.99 -8.52 3.64
N TYR A 160 -21.74 -8.07 3.75
CA TYR A 160 -20.71 -8.22 2.73
C TYR A 160 -19.65 -9.27 3.10
N GLY A 161 -19.89 -10.07 4.14
CA GLY A 161 -19.07 -11.23 4.49
C GLY A 161 -18.03 -11.01 5.59
N TYR A 162 -17.91 -9.78 6.11
CA TYR A 162 -17.01 -9.46 7.22
C TYR A 162 -17.63 -9.88 8.55
N LYS A 163 -17.01 -10.80 9.28
CA LYS A 163 -17.53 -11.31 10.55
C LYS A 163 -17.00 -10.47 11.71
N ARG A 164 -17.79 -10.40 12.79
CA ARG A 164 -17.39 -9.75 14.04
C ARG A 164 -16.09 -10.26 14.63
N SER A 165 -15.76 -11.53 14.41
CA SER A 165 -14.56 -12.20 14.95
C SER A 165 -13.38 -12.21 13.99
N ASP A 166 -13.52 -11.68 12.77
CA ASP A 166 -12.43 -11.66 11.81
C ASP A 166 -11.27 -10.82 12.35
N THR A 167 -10.06 -11.14 11.89
CA THR A 167 -8.87 -10.37 12.18
C THR A 167 -8.78 -9.17 11.24
N PHE A 168 -8.31 -8.04 11.76
CA PHE A 168 -8.12 -6.80 11.02
C PHE A 168 -6.66 -6.38 11.14
N CYS A 169 -6.01 -6.18 9.99
CA CYS A 169 -4.69 -5.59 9.89
C CYS A 169 -4.75 -4.33 9.02
N PHE A 170 -4.36 -3.19 9.60
CA PHE A 170 -4.26 -1.93 8.90
C PHE A 170 -2.87 -1.75 8.31
N ILE A 171 -2.80 -1.28 7.08
CA ILE A 171 -1.59 -0.90 6.39
C ILE A 171 -1.74 0.54 5.95
N SER A 172 -0.90 1.43 6.46
CA SER A 172 -0.83 2.83 6.05
C SER A 172 0.39 3.03 5.15
N LEU A 173 0.19 3.68 4.02
CA LEU A 173 1.22 3.91 3.00
C LEU A 173 1.36 5.40 2.74
N LEU A 174 2.57 5.90 2.97
CA LEU A 174 3.00 7.24 2.58
C LEU A 174 3.85 7.14 1.31
N ILE A 175 3.58 8.02 0.35
CA ILE A 175 4.36 8.16 -0.88
C ILE A 175 5.01 9.54 -0.85
N GLU A 176 6.34 9.60 -0.74
CA GLU A 176 7.06 10.87 -0.74
C GLU A 176 7.18 11.44 -2.15
N LYS A 177 6.86 12.73 -2.26
CA LYS A 177 6.65 13.45 -3.53
C LYS A 177 7.98 13.88 -4.16
N LYS A 178 8.04 13.86 -5.49
CA LYS A 178 8.95 14.74 -6.29
C LYS A 178 8.18 15.82 -7.07
N ASP A 179 6.93 15.57 -7.48
CA ASP A 179 6.06 16.56 -8.15
C ASP A 179 4.56 16.30 -7.84
N VAL A 180 3.72 17.33 -7.92
CA VAL A 180 2.28 17.30 -7.53
C VAL A 180 1.41 16.65 -8.61
N THR A 181 1.71 16.85 -9.90
CA THR A 181 0.88 16.34 -11.00
C THR A 181 0.98 14.83 -11.15
N GLU A 182 2.14 14.24 -10.82
CA GLU A 182 2.32 12.78 -10.86
C GLU A 182 1.69 12.08 -9.65
N TYR A 183 1.34 12.81 -8.58
CA TYR A 183 0.89 12.23 -7.32
C TYR A 183 -0.40 11.42 -7.44
N GLU A 184 -1.41 11.98 -8.13
CA GLU A 184 -2.69 11.29 -8.34
C GLU A 184 -2.49 10.01 -9.17
N GLU A 185 -1.70 10.08 -10.23
CA GLU A 185 -1.37 8.92 -11.08
C GLU A 185 -0.59 7.84 -10.31
N TYR A 186 0.33 8.22 -9.43
CA TYR A 186 1.00 7.26 -8.55
C TYR A 186 0.02 6.65 -7.55
N MET A 187 -0.81 7.46 -6.92
CA MET A 187 -1.78 7.00 -5.92
C MET A 187 -2.74 5.95 -6.50
N ASP A 188 -3.26 6.21 -7.69
CA ASP A 188 -4.14 5.28 -8.40
C ASP A 188 -3.42 3.97 -8.74
N ARG A 189 -2.16 4.06 -9.23
CA ARG A 189 -1.34 2.88 -9.53
C ARG A 189 -1.03 2.03 -8.30
N PHE A 190 -0.57 2.65 -7.21
CA PHE A 190 -0.28 1.94 -5.97
C PHE A 190 -1.55 1.31 -5.37
N THR A 191 -2.70 2.00 -5.51
CA THR A 191 -4.00 1.44 -5.15
C THR A 191 -4.28 0.17 -5.96
N ILE A 192 -4.07 0.20 -7.28
CA ILE A 192 -4.25 -0.96 -8.14
C ILE A 192 -3.31 -2.11 -7.76
N TYR A 193 -2.03 -1.85 -7.48
CA TYR A 193 -1.10 -2.91 -7.08
C TYR A 193 -1.49 -3.57 -5.78
N ALA A 194 -1.85 -2.79 -4.77
CA ALA A 194 -2.30 -3.32 -3.50
C ALA A 194 -3.63 -4.08 -3.65
N GLU A 195 -4.61 -3.56 -4.38
CA GLU A 195 -5.86 -4.27 -4.68
C GLU A 195 -5.59 -5.61 -5.38
N LYS A 196 -4.71 -5.62 -6.38
CA LYS A 196 -4.31 -6.83 -7.11
C LYS A 196 -3.65 -7.85 -6.19
N THR A 197 -2.76 -7.38 -5.31
CA THR A 197 -1.99 -8.22 -4.38
C THR A 197 -2.91 -8.83 -3.34
N ALA A 198 -3.78 -8.03 -2.71
CA ALA A 198 -4.79 -8.50 -1.77
C ALA A 198 -5.68 -9.57 -2.41
N ARG A 199 -6.26 -9.29 -3.59
CA ARG A 199 -7.16 -10.24 -4.27
C ARG A 199 -6.52 -11.57 -4.66
N LYS A 200 -5.20 -11.62 -4.86
CA LYS A 200 -4.47 -12.85 -5.15
C LYS A 200 -4.42 -13.77 -3.93
N ILE A 201 -4.37 -13.19 -2.74
CA ILE A 201 -4.22 -13.89 -1.46
C ILE A 201 -5.59 -14.18 -0.87
N HIS A 202 -6.41 -13.15 -0.61
CA HIS A 202 -7.73 -13.32 0.01
C HIS A 202 -8.72 -12.22 -0.41
N GLU A 203 -10.01 -12.54 -0.53
CA GLU A 203 -11.00 -11.64 -1.17
C GLU A 203 -11.39 -10.42 -0.32
N LEU A 204 -11.31 -10.52 1.02
CA LEU A 204 -11.79 -9.48 1.93
C LEU A 204 -10.71 -8.44 2.26
N PHE A 205 -10.74 -7.31 1.55
CA PHE A 205 -9.92 -6.15 1.87
C PHE A 205 -10.73 -4.86 1.69
N ILE A 206 -10.26 -3.78 2.32
CA ILE A 206 -10.84 -2.44 2.19
C ILE A 206 -9.69 -1.48 1.88
N SER A 207 -9.89 -0.55 0.95
CA SER A 207 -8.94 0.50 0.61
C SER A 207 -9.59 1.88 0.72
N PHE A 208 -8.85 2.87 1.22
CA PHE A 208 -9.28 4.27 1.22
C PHE A 208 -8.13 5.23 1.46
N THR A 209 -8.31 6.50 1.09
CA THR A 209 -7.36 7.58 1.42
C THR A 209 -7.74 8.29 2.72
N TYR A 210 -6.73 8.64 3.54
CA TYR A 210 -6.86 9.47 4.74
C TYR A 210 -5.62 10.36 4.94
N LYS A 211 -5.83 11.68 5.05
CA LYS A 211 -4.75 12.70 5.16
C LYS A 211 -3.64 12.48 4.11
N GLU A 212 -4.03 12.34 2.85
CA GLU A 212 -3.13 12.03 1.71
C GLU A 212 -2.44 10.64 1.77
N ASN A 213 -2.60 9.84 2.82
CA ASN A 213 -2.05 8.50 2.89
C ASN A 213 -3.04 7.46 2.38
N LEU A 214 -2.53 6.42 1.72
CA LEU A 214 -3.32 5.29 1.29
C LEU A 214 -3.41 4.27 2.43
N VAL A 215 -4.62 3.83 2.75
CA VAL A 215 -4.88 2.89 3.83
C VAL A 215 -5.53 1.64 3.27
N PHE A 216 -4.95 0.50 3.60
CA PHE A 216 -5.53 -0.82 3.36
C PHE A 216 -5.91 -1.48 4.67
N VAL A 217 -7.00 -2.24 4.64
CA VAL A 217 -7.44 -3.09 5.72
C VAL A 217 -7.53 -4.49 5.17
N LEU A 218 -6.62 -5.36 5.58
CA LEU A 218 -6.65 -6.79 5.27
C LEU A 218 -7.51 -7.48 6.33
N VAL A 219 -8.59 -8.15 5.91
CA VAL A 219 -9.55 -8.76 6.82
C VAL A 219 -9.59 -10.27 6.68
N ALA A 220 -9.48 -10.96 7.82
CA ALA A 220 -9.35 -12.41 7.93
C ALA A 220 -8.07 -12.97 7.27
N TYR A 221 -7.01 -12.16 7.21
CA TYR A 221 -5.68 -12.61 6.79
C TYR A 221 -4.92 -13.16 7.99
N THR A 222 -4.14 -14.21 7.76
CA THR A 222 -3.10 -14.70 8.67
C THR A 222 -1.85 -13.81 8.61
N ASP A 223 -0.98 -13.91 9.61
CA ASP A 223 0.27 -13.12 9.64
C ASP A 223 1.20 -13.49 8.45
N GLU A 224 1.20 -14.76 8.03
CA GLU A 224 1.95 -15.22 6.84
C GLU A 224 1.40 -14.60 5.55
N GLU A 225 0.08 -14.55 5.39
CA GLU A 225 -0.57 -13.90 4.24
C GLU A 225 -0.34 -12.37 4.21
N ILE A 226 -0.22 -11.73 5.39
CA ILE A 226 0.14 -10.31 5.48
C ILE A 226 1.59 -10.11 5.03
N ASP A 227 2.52 -10.96 5.46
CA ASP A 227 3.92 -10.91 5.04
C ASP A 227 4.07 -11.15 3.52
N ASP A 228 3.31 -12.11 2.98
CA ASP A 228 3.26 -12.37 1.53
C ASP A 228 2.68 -11.17 0.76
N PHE A 229 1.63 -10.52 1.29
CA PHE A 229 1.08 -9.30 0.70
C PHE A 229 2.14 -8.19 0.59
N VAL A 230 2.88 -7.93 1.68
CA VAL A 230 3.90 -6.89 1.72
C VAL A 230 4.99 -7.18 0.70
N LYS A 231 5.46 -8.43 0.65
CA LYS A 231 6.49 -8.86 -0.30
C LYS A 231 6.02 -8.69 -1.74
N ASP A 232 4.86 -9.23 -2.10
CA ASP A 232 4.30 -9.17 -3.46
C ASP A 232 4.00 -7.72 -3.90
N PHE A 233 3.56 -6.87 -2.97
CA PHE A 233 3.35 -5.45 -3.22
C PHE A 233 4.68 -4.76 -3.62
N PHE A 234 5.73 -4.90 -2.81
CA PHE A 234 7.03 -4.28 -3.11
C PHE A 234 7.71 -4.88 -4.33
N GLU A 235 7.49 -6.16 -4.64
CA GLU A 235 7.92 -6.77 -5.90
C GLU A 235 7.23 -6.11 -7.10
N SER A 236 5.92 -5.89 -7.02
CA SER A 236 5.15 -5.20 -8.06
C SER A 236 5.65 -3.78 -8.28
N VAL A 237 5.91 -3.05 -7.20
CA VAL A 237 6.42 -1.67 -7.27
C VAL A 237 7.82 -1.57 -7.87
N LYS A 238 8.74 -2.48 -7.51
CA LYS A 238 10.14 -2.48 -8.00
C LYS A 238 10.27 -2.64 -9.51
N THR A 239 9.28 -3.27 -10.16
CA THR A 239 9.29 -3.43 -11.62
C THR A 239 9.09 -2.11 -12.36
N GLU A 240 8.59 -1.08 -11.67
CA GLU A 240 8.49 0.27 -12.17
C GLU A 240 9.78 1.04 -11.88
N LYS A 241 10.31 1.73 -12.89
CA LYS A 241 11.42 2.69 -12.74
C LYS A 241 10.97 3.98 -12.05
N SER A 242 10.22 3.88 -10.94
CA SER A 242 9.84 5.04 -10.13
C SER A 242 10.95 5.36 -9.12
N GLU A 243 11.28 6.65 -8.99
CA GLU A 243 12.21 7.16 -7.97
C GLU A 243 11.49 7.57 -6.66
N SER A 244 10.22 7.20 -6.48
CA SER A 244 9.44 7.56 -5.29
C SER A 244 9.85 6.74 -4.07
N LEU A 245 10.08 7.43 -2.94
CA LEU A 245 10.23 6.78 -1.64
C LEU A 245 8.86 6.44 -1.07
N ILE A 246 8.72 5.22 -0.56
CA ILE A 246 7.47 4.68 -0.04
C ILE A 246 7.73 4.20 1.37
N HIS A 247 6.89 4.63 2.31
CA HIS A 247 6.96 4.21 3.69
C HIS A 247 5.64 3.55 4.08
N MET A 248 5.73 2.27 4.46
CA MET A 248 4.59 1.44 4.83
C MET A 248 4.62 1.15 6.32
N GLY A 249 3.51 1.40 7.01
CA GLY A 249 3.31 1.03 8.40
C GLY A 249 2.21 -0.02 8.53
N ILE A 250 2.50 -1.11 9.23
CA ILE A 250 1.58 -2.25 9.37
C ILE A 250 1.17 -2.36 10.84
N SER A 251 -0.13 -2.40 11.13
CA SER A 251 -0.63 -2.59 12.50
C SER A 251 -0.43 -4.03 12.97
N SER A 252 -0.81 -4.31 14.22
CA SER A 252 -1.01 -5.70 14.64
C SER A 252 -2.20 -6.30 13.90
N ASN A 253 -2.19 -7.61 13.69
CA ASN A 253 -3.34 -8.36 13.20
C ASN A 253 -4.29 -8.67 14.37
N GLN A 254 -5.31 -7.83 14.56
CA GLN A 254 -6.16 -7.86 15.76
C GLN A 254 -7.48 -8.59 15.50
N PRO A 255 -7.87 -9.58 16.33
CA PRO A 255 -9.17 -10.21 16.22
C PRO A 255 -10.28 -9.26 16.68
N GLY A 256 -11.38 -9.27 15.96
CA GLY A 256 -12.58 -8.55 16.34
C GLY A 256 -12.72 -7.21 15.63
N ILE A 257 -13.95 -6.84 15.27
CA ILE A 257 -14.27 -5.55 14.63
C ILE A 257 -14.34 -4.35 15.60
N TYR A 258 -14.27 -4.59 16.91
CA TYR A 258 -14.31 -3.55 17.93
C TYR A 258 -12.94 -2.89 18.10
N ASN A 259 -12.90 -1.63 18.55
CA ASN A 259 -11.66 -0.88 18.85
C ASN A 259 -10.67 -0.69 17.68
N GLN A 260 -11.17 -0.63 16.43
CA GLN A 260 -10.30 -0.43 15.26
C GLN A 260 -9.68 0.97 15.18
N GLU A 261 -10.16 1.96 15.95
CA GLU A 261 -9.46 3.25 16.15
C GLU A 261 -7.99 3.03 16.54
N GLN A 262 -7.73 2.20 17.55
CA GLN A 262 -6.37 1.97 18.03
C GLN A 262 -5.53 1.24 17.00
N ASN A 263 -6.11 0.26 16.30
CA ASN A 263 -5.37 -0.53 15.32
C ASN A 263 -5.00 0.30 14.08
N PHE A 264 -5.88 1.21 13.68
CA PHE A 264 -5.60 2.23 12.66
C PHE A 264 -4.47 3.18 13.09
N GLU A 265 -4.50 3.71 14.32
CA GLU A 265 -3.42 4.58 14.83
C GLU A 265 -2.06 3.85 14.91
N ARG A 266 -2.06 2.53 15.11
CA ARG A 266 -0.83 1.71 15.10
C ARG A 266 -0.18 1.64 13.72
N SER A 267 -0.95 1.49 12.64
CA SER A 267 -0.38 1.49 11.28
C SER A 267 0.21 2.85 10.93
N PHE A 268 -0.44 3.95 11.33
CA PHE A 268 0.10 5.30 11.17
C PHE A 268 1.40 5.51 11.98
N SER A 269 1.43 5.08 13.24
CA SER A 269 2.64 5.17 14.07
C SER A 269 3.83 4.43 13.44
N ALA A 270 3.58 3.25 12.88
CA ALA A 270 4.61 2.48 12.17
C ALA A 270 5.04 3.13 10.87
N MET A 271 4.12 3.75 10.13
CA MET A 271 4.40 4.45 8.88
C MET A 271 5.23 5.72 9.11
N GLU A 272 4.85 6.53 10.11
CA GLU A 272 5.63 7.71 10.51
C GLU A 272 7.04 7.31 10.93
N MET A 273 7.19 6.21 11.67
CA MET A 273 8.50 5.72 12.06
C MET A 273 9.31 5.21 10.87
N ALA A 274 8.66 4.52 9.93
CA ALA A 274 9.30 4.05 8.70
C ALA A 274 9.84 5.22 7.89
N GLN A 275 9.07 6.31 7.78
CA GLN A 275 9.50 7.56 7.17
C GLN A 275 10.73 8.14 7.89
N LYS A 276 10.68 8.27 9.21
CA LYS A 276 11.77 8.89 9.98
C LYS A 276 13.08 8.09 9.94
N GLN A 277 12.98 6.76 9.85
CA GLN A 277 14.14 5.88 9.71
C GLN A 277 14.56 5.68 8.24
N ASN A 278 13.83 6.27 7.29
CA ASN A 278 14.01 6.04 5.86
C ASN A 278 13.96 4.54 5.47
N GLU A 279 13.06 3.81 6.12
CA GLU A 279 12.76 2.40 5.87
C GLU A 279 11.51 2.26 5.03
N ASN A 280 11.47 1.27 4.13
CA ASN A 280 10.31 1.08 3.27
C ASN A 280 9.09 0.53 4.01
N VAL A 281 9.32 -0.29 5.04
CA VAL A 281 8.24 -0.95 5.78
C VAL A 281 8.62 -1.17 7.23
N LEU A 282 7.70 -0.84 8.15
CA LEU A 282 7.78 -1.23 9.56
C LEU A 282 6.47 -1.84 10.03
N TYR A 283 6.62 -2.87 10.87
CA TYR A 283 5.50 -3.47 11.58
C TYR A 283 5.43 -2.81 12.95
N TYR A 284 4.23 -2.35 13.32
CA TYR A 284 3.97 -1.80 14.65
C TYR A 284 4.51 -2.74 15.71
N ASP A 285 4.31 -4.06 15.52
CA ASP A 285 4.74 -5.04 16.50
C ASP A 285 6.25 -5.13 16.75
N LYS A 286 7.05 -4.64 15.79
CA LYS A 286 8.51 -4.58 15.85
C LYS A 286 9.06 -3.24 16.35
N LEU A 287 8.21 -2.25 16.65
CA LEU A 287 8.63 -0.91 17.10
C LEU A 287 9.20 -0.84 18.53
N SER A 288 9.26 -1.94 19.28
CA SER A 288 9.89 -1.97 20.63
C SER A 288 9.44 -0.80 21.53
N ILE A 289 10.39 -0.08 22.15
CA ILE A 289 10.16 1.09 23.02
C ILE A 289 9.37 2.22 22.34
N TYR A 290 9.49 2.38 21.03
CA TYR A 290 8.78 3.42 20.31
C TYR A 290 7.27 3.24 20.39
N LYS A 291 6.75 2.00 20.56
CA LYS A 291 5.32 1.76 20.82
C LYS A 291 4.80 2.56 22.01
N ILE A 292 5.57 2.57 23.10
CA ILE A 292 5.21 3.27 24.34
C ILE A 292 5.24 4.77 24.10
N LEU A 293 6.24 5.26 23.36
CA LEU A 293 6.35 6.69 23.06
C LEU A 293 5.23 7.18 22.12
N TYR A 294 4.86 6.40 21.11
CA TYR A 294 3.73 6.70 20.22
C TYR A 294 2.36 6.60 20.93
N ALA A 295 2.25 5.81 22.00
CA ALA A 295 1.04 5.77 22.83
C ALA A 295 0.81 7.07 23.64
N VAL A 296 1.84 7.90 23.82
CA VAL A 296 1.72 9.20 24.49
C VAL A 296 1.07 10.21 23.53
N LYS A 297 -0.25 10.39 23.69
CA LYS A 297 -1.03 11.34 22.87
C LYS A 297 -0.54 12.79 23.00
N GLU A 298 -0.12 13.19 24.19
CA GLU A 298 0.30 14.56 24.46
C GLU A 298 1.79 14.78 24.09
N ARG A 299 2.03 15.23 22.85
CA ARG A 299 3.40 15.41 22.33
C ARG A 299 4.23 16.44 23.11
N SER A 300 3.60 17.40 23.80
CA SER A 300 4.30 18.33 24.71
C SER A 300 5.02 17.63 25.86
N VAL A 301 4.48 16.51 26.36
CA VAL A 301 5.14 15.73 27.43
C VAL A 301 6.45 15.15 26.92
N LEU A 302 6.44 14.54 25.73
CA LEU A 302 7.65 14.03 25.09
C LEU A 302 8.65 15.16 24.81
N ARG A 303 8.18 16.30 24.31
CA ARG A 303 9.03 17.46 24.03
C ARG A 303 9.66 18.04 25.29
N SER A 304 8.92 18.12 26.40
CA SER A 304 9.46 18.55 27.69
C SER A 304 10.53 17.59 28.17
N PHE A 305 10.24 16.29 28.18
CA PHE A 305 11.20 15.26 28.60
C PHE A 305 12.49 15.31 27.75
N TYR A 306 12.35 15.48 26.44
CA TYR A 306 13.49 15.66 25.54
C TYR A 306 14.32 16.90 25.90
N ASN A 307 13.65 18.05 26.07
CA ASN A 307 14.31 19.30 26.40
C ASN A 307 15.06 19.22 27.73
N ASP A 308 14.48 18.55 28.73
CA ASP A 308 15.07 18.37 30.06
C ASP A 308 16.23 17.36 30.08
N SER A 309 16.38 16.55 29.02
CA SER A 309 17.44 15.54 28.88
C SER A 309 18.45 15.90 27.79
N ILE A 310 18.23 15.43 26.56
CA ILE A 310 19.17 15.58 25.43
C ILE A 310 19.17 17.00 24.87
N GLY A 311 18.04 17.72 24.94
CA GLY A 311 17.94 19.09 24.43
C GLY A 311 18.89 20.08 25.13
N LEU A 312 19.15 19.90 26.43
CA LEU A 312 20.16 20.68 27.16
C LEU A 312 21.57 20.44 26.62
N LEU A 313 21.91 19.18 26.31
CA LEU A 313 23.21 18.83 25.74
C LEU A 313 23.40 19.36 24.33
N GLU A 314 22.39 19.26 23.46
CA GLU A 314 22.47 19.83 22.11
C GLU A 314 22.66 21.34 22.13
N LYS A 315 21.94 22.04 23.03
CA LYS A 315 22.11 23.47 23.20
C LYS A 315 23.54 23.80 23.65
N TYR A 316 24.05 23.03 24.62
CA TYR A 316 25.41 23.18 25.11
C TYR A 316 26.46 22.93 24.02
N ASP A 317 26.32 21.85 23.26
CA ASP A 317 27.22 21.48 22.16
C ASP A 317 27.26 22.58 21.09
N ARG A 318 26.11 23.17 20.74
CA ARG A 318 26.05 24.29 19.80
C ARG A 318 26.72 25.56 20.33
N GLU A 319 26.53 25.90 21.60
CA GLU A 319 27.08 27.11 22.22
C GLU A 319 28.58 27.00 22.51
N ASN A 320 29.07 25.79 22.82
CA ASN A 320 30.45 25.55 23.26
C ASN A 320 31.30 24.82 22.22
N LYS A 321 30.71 24.46 21.06
CA LYS A 321 31.34 23.66 19.99
C LYS A 321 31.92 22.34 20.52
N THR A 322 31.15 21.65 21.35
CA THR A 322 31.48 20.32 21.88
C THR A 322 30.70 19.23 21.15
N ASP A 323 30.98 17.97 21.46
CA ASP A 323 30.34 16.78 20.87
C ASP A 323 29.89 15.79 21.96
N LEU A 324 29.31 16.32 23.03
CA LEU A 324 28.89 15.54 24.20
C LEU A 324 27.69 14.64 23.88
N VAL A 325 26.79 15.06 22.99
CA VAL A 325 25.64 14.26 22.55
C VAL A 325 26.12 12.98 21.86
N SER A 326 27.07 13.09 20.92
CA SER A 326 27.67 11.94 20.21
C SER A 326 28.41 11.01 21.18
N LEU A 327 29.19 11.57 22.11
CA LEU A 327 29.85 10.76 23.14
C LEU A 327 28.84 10.02 24.02
N LEU A 328 27.79 10.69 24.49
CA LEU A 328 26.77 10.07 25.32
C LEU A 328 26.05 8.94 24.56
N LYS A 329 25.65 9.19 23.31
CA LYS A 329 25.03 8.18 22.45
C LYS A 329 25.94 6.95 22.30
N THR A 330 27.21 7.18 21.96
CA THR A 330 28.21 6.12 21.85
C THR A 330 28.37 5.34 23.16
N TYR A 331 28.41 6.04 24.30
CA TYR A 331 28.52 5.39 25.61
C TYR A 331 27.30 4.51 25.93
N LEU A 332 26.09 5.00 25.68
CA LEU A 332 24.86 4.25 25.91
C LEU A 332 24.74 3.04 24.97
N GLU A 333 25.06 3.18 23.69
CA GLU A 333 25.05 2.08 22.70
C GLU A 333 26.08 0.98 23.00
N ASN A 334 27.16 1.30 23.71
CA ASN A 334 28.15 0.32 24.16
C ASN A 334 27.91 -0.12 25.61
N ASN A 335 26.64 -0.12 26.06
CA ASN A 335 26.18 -0.58 27.38
C ASN A 335 26.92 0.08 28.56
N GLY A 336 27.36 1.33 28.39
CA GLY A 336 28.13 2.06 29.39
C GLY A 336 29.59 1.64 29.52
N SER A 337 30.17 0.96 28.53
CA SER A 337 31.58 0.55 28.55
C SER A 337 32.50 1.72 28.22
N LEU A 338 33.16 2.27 29.25
CA LEU A 338 34.15 3.33 29.08
C LEU A 338 35.32 2.92 28.16
N GLN A 339 35.70 1.64 28.19
CA GLN A 339 36.79 1.13 27.37
C GLN A 339 36.42 1.10 25.88
N LEU A 340 35.26 0.54 25.53
CA LEU A 340 34.81 0.48 24.14
C LEU A 340 34.59 1.88 23.56
N VAL A 341 34.12 2.83 24.37
CA VAL A 341 33.97 4.24 23.95
C VAL A 341 35.33 4.89 23.72
N SER A 342 36.30 4.68 24.62
CA SER A 342 37.66 5.22 24.43
C SER A 342 38.30 4.71 23.14
N GLU A 343 38.10 3.43 22.81
CA GLU A 343 38.61 2.82 21.58
C GLU A 343 37.88 3.37 20.34
N LYS A 344 36.54 3.42 20.35
CA LYS A 344 35.73 3.93 19.22
C LYS A 344 35.95 5.40 18.93
N MET A 345 36.13 6.23 19.96
CA MET A 345 36.29 7.68 19.82
C MET A 345 37.75 8.11 19.81
N TYR A 346 38.71 7.18 19.90
CA TYR A 346 40.15 7.46 19.94
C TYR A 346 40.57 8.47 21.03
N ILE A 347 39.93 8.39 22.20
CA ILE A 347 40.24 9.26 23.36
C ILE A 347 40.56 8.43 24.60
N HIS A 348 41.32 8.98 25.55
CA HIS A 348 41.65 8.27 26.77
C HIS A 348 40.41 8.04 27.66
N ARG A 349 40.33 6.89 28.36
CA ARG A 349 39.21 6.54 29.27
C ARG A 349 38.88 7.61 30.31
N ASN A 350 39.90 8.29 30.84
CA ASN A 350 39.72 9.39 31.80
C ASN A 350 38.99 10.58 31.16
N THR A 351 39.24 10.85 29.88
CA THR A 351 38.55 11.89 29.13
C THR A 351 37.08 11.54 28.97
N VAL A 352 36.74 10.29 28.63
CA VAL A 352 35.34 9.81 28.60
C VAL A 352 34.68 10.05 29.96
N THR A 353 35.33 9.65 31.05
CA THR A 353 34.81 9.81 32.41
C THR A 353 34.58 11.28 32.76
N ASN A 354 35.52 12.17 32.39
CA ASN A 354 35.38 13.61 32.63
C ASN A 354 34.25 14.23 31.81
N GLN A 355 34.04 13.75 30.57
CA GLN A 355 32.92 14.21 29.74
C GLN A 355 31.58 13.72 30.28
N LEU A 356 31.47 12.49 30.77
CA LEU A 356 30.25 12.00 31.43
C LEU A 356 29.90 12.81 32.70
N LYS A 357 30.91 13.20 33.50
CA LYS A 357 30.69 14.12 34.64
C LYS A 357 30.23 15.51 34.19
N ARG A 358 30.73 15.99 33.06
CA ARG A 358 30.27 17.27 32.48
C ARG A 358 28.82 17.18 32.01
N ILE A 359 28.43 16.05 31.42
CA ILE A 359 27.04 15.77 31.05
C ILE A 359 26.13 15.79 32.28
N GLU A 360 26.55 15.17 33.40
CA GLU A 360 25.84 15.23 34.68
C GLU A 360 25.65 16.67 35.17
N THR A 361 26.68 17.51 35.12
CA THR A 361 26.56 18.92 35.50
C THR A 361 25.59 19.71 34.61
N ILE A 362 25.49 19.37 33.32
CA ILE A 362 24.64 20.09 32.36
C ILE A 362 23.18 19.65 32.47
N THR A 363 22.94 18.33 32.53
CA THR A 363 21.61 17.74 32.46
C THR A 363 20.99 17.45 33.81
N GLY A 364 21.80 17.38 34.87
CA GLY A 364 21.39 16.87 36.17
C GLY A 364 21.26 15.34 36.25
N PHE A 365 21.53 14.61 35.15
CA PHE A 365 21.43 13.16 35.09
C PHE A 365 22.82 12.52 35.06
N ASN A 366 23.07 11.57 35.95
CA ASN A 366 24.34 10.86 36.02
C ASN A 366 24.39 9.67 35.03
N PRO A 367 25.19 9.71 33.95
CA PRO A 367 25.25 8.62 32.97
C PRO A 367 25.88 7.33 33.50
N LEU A 368 26.41 7.30 34.73
CA LEU A 368 26.94 6.09 35.34
C LEU A 368 25.85 5.31 36.09
N GLU A 369 24.79 6.01 36.56
CA GLU A 369 23.66 5.42 37.28
C GLU A 369 22.60 4.86 36.34
N LEU A 370 21.99 3.73 36.71
CA LEU A 370 21.05 3.03 35.84
C LEU A 370 19.80 3.87 35.51
N GLU A 371 19.20 4.48 36.53
CA GLU A 371 17.95 5.23 36.38
C GLU A 371 18.13 6.41 35.40
N ASP A 372 19.23 7.14 35.55
CA ASP A 372 19.54 8.29 34.72
C ASP A 372 20.03 7.89 33.33
N LYS A 373 20.75 6.77 33.19
CA LYS A 373 21.01 6.17 31.88
C LYS A 373 19.73 5.90 31.11
N VAL A 374 18.72 5.31 31.76
CA VAL A 374 17.43 5.04 31.12
C VAL A 374 16.76 6.34 30.67
N LYS A 375 16.77 7.39 31.51
CA LYS A 375 16.23 8.71 31.14
C LYS A 375 16.93 9.30 29.92
N LEU A 376 18.26 9.28 29.90
CA LEU A 376 19.06 9.78 28.79
C LEU A 376 18.83 8.96 27.51
N TYR A 377 18.73 7.63 27.62
CA TYR A 377 18.43 6.75 26.50
C TYR A 377 17.03 7.01 25.92
N LEU A 378 16.03 7.19 26.79
CA LEU A 378 14.69 7.60 26.39
C LEU A 378 14.70 8.96 25.68
N GLY A 379 15.53 9.90 26.12
CA GLY A 379 15.71 11.19 25.44
C GLY A 379 16.14 11.02 23.97
N PHE A 380 17.04 10.09 23.67
CA PHE A 380 17.40 9.76 22.28
C PHE A 380 16.23 9.10 21.53
N TYR A 381 15.53 8.15 22.13
CA TYR A 381 14.36 7.54 21.46
C TYR A 381 13.24 8.54 21.20
N ILE A 382 13.07 9.53 22.08
CA ILE A 382 12.10 10.61 21.88
C ILE A 382 12.55 11.52 20.75
N HIS A 383 13.85 11.87 20.69
CA HIS A 383 14.41 12.66 19.60
C HIS A 383 14.05 12.07 18.22
N ASP A 384 14.16 10.76 18.07
CA ASP A 384 13.86 10.06 16.82
C ASP A 384 12.40 10.26 16.37
N ILE A 385 11.47 10.56 17.28
CA ILE A 385 10.02 10.61 16.97
C ILE A 385 9.38 12.01 17.10
N ILE A 386 10.09 13.03 17.62
CA ILE A 386 9.57 14.42 17.74
C ILE A 386 9.91 15.35 16.59
#